data_AF-A0A7Z1MH82-F1
#
_entry.id   AF-A0A7Z1MH82-F1
#
_cell.length_a   1.000
_cell.length_b   1.000
_cell.length_c   1.000
_cell.angle_alpha   90.00
_cell.angle_beta   90.00
_cell.angle_gamma   90.00
#
_symmetry.space_group_name_H-M   'P 1'
#
loop_
_entity.id
_entity.type
_entity.pdbx_description
1 polymer ?
#
loop_
_entity_poly.entity_id
_entity_poly.type
_entity_poly.pdbx_seq_one_letter_code
_entity_poly.pdbx_strand_id
1 'polypeptide(L)'
;MVIKAVKAQYRLPMKYQKITSYVGFFGVILGIFFCIKSSMLLTGWFGVDLNLPLSQLDGSEYGVYQFLGSQILVLVLSVYAGVVCVASVFSLVMCLLGKFSLREAISYTLFSKFPKAWMNPYSNL
;
A
#
# COMPACT_ATOMS: atom_id res chain seq x y z
N MET A 1 14.07 -0.78 -4.48
CA MET A 1 13.21 -1.96 -4.27
C MET A 1 12.13 -2.11 -5.34
N VAL A 2 11.41 -1.04 -5.70
CA VAL A 2 10.28 -1.05 -6.67
C VAL A 2 10.64 -1.69 -8.02
N ILE A 3 11.77 -1.32 -8.62
CA ILE A 3 12.20 -1.86 -9.93
C ILE A 3 12.37 -3.39 -9.90
N LYS A 4 12.85 -3.96 -8.79
CA LYS A 4 13.01 -5.42 -8.62
C LYS A 4 11.64 -6.12 -8.48
N ALA A 5 10.70 -5.50 -7.77
CA ALA A 5 9.34 -6.02 -7.62
C ALA A 5 8.58 -6.03 -8.95
N VAL A 6 8.70 -4.96 -9.74
CA VAL A 6 8.10 -4.87 -11.08
C VAL A 6 8.69 -5.95 -12.01
N LYS A 7 10.02 -6.09 -12.06
CA LYS A 7 10.66 -7.15 -12.87
C LYS A 7 10.24 -8.56 -12.45
N ALA A 8 10.07 -8.79 -11.15
CA ALA A 8 9.60 -10.07 -10.63
C ALA A 8 8.14 -10.34 -10.97
N GLN A 9 7.29 -9.31 -11.00
CA GLN A 9 5.89 -9.44 -11.38
C GLN A 9 5.73 -9.81 -12.87
N TYR A 10 6.58 -9.25 -13.76
CA TYR A 10 6.58 -9.62 -15.18
C TYR A 10 6.97 -11.09 -15.45
N ARG A 11 7.70 -11.74 -14.54
CA ARG A 11 8.09 -13.16 -14.66
C ARG A 11 7.00 -14.15 -14.21
N LEU A 12 5.91 -13.65 -13.63
CA LEU A 12 4.80 -14.49 -13.21
C LEU A 12 3.89 -14.82 -14.39
N PRO A 13 3.30 -16.03 -14.43
CA PRO A 13 2.20 -16.35 -15.33
C PRO A 13 1.07 -15.32 -15.19
N MET A 14 0.42 -14.98 -16.31
CA MET A 14 -0.59 -13.91 -16.41
C MET A 14 -1.75 -14.06 -15.41
N LYS A 15 -2.07 -15.31 -15.02
CA LYS A 15 -3.05 -15.62 -13.96
C LYS A 15 -2.66 -15.02 -12.60
N TYR A 16 -1.38 -15.16 -12.20
CA TYR A 16 -0.91 -14.65 -10.92
C TYR A 16 -0.69 -13.13 -10.94
N GLN A 17 -0.29 -12.55 -12.08
CA GLN A 17 -0.22 -11.10 -12.25
C GLN A 17 -1.56 -10.40 -12.03
N LYS A 18 -2.66 -11.00 -12.52
CA LYS A 18 -4.01 -10.45 -12.27
C LYS A 18 -4.34 -10.47 -10.79
N ILE A 19 -4.06 -11.57 -10.09
CA ILE A 19 -4.32 -11.70 -8.65
C ILE A 19 -3.53 -10.67 -7.85
N THR A 20 -2.23 -10.52 -8.13
CA THR A 20 -1.39 -9.54 -7.42
C THR A 20 -1.85 -8.10 -7.70
N SER A 21 -2.34 -7.83 -8.91
CA SER A 21 -2.89 -6.53 -9.28
C SER A 21 -4.20 -6.22 -8.54
N TYR A 22 -5.09 -7.20 -8.39
CA TYR A 22 -6.30 -7.03 -7.56
C TYR A 22 -5.94 -6.77 -6.09
N VAL A 23 -5.01 -7.55 -5.52
CA VAL A 23 -4.52 -7.34 -4.14
C VAL A 23 -3.97 -5.92 -3.97
N GLY A 24 -3.16 -5.44 -4.93
CA GLY A 24 -2.65 -4.07 -4.92
C GLY A 24 -3.76 -3.03 -5.01
N PHE A 25 -4.72 -3.20 -5.93
CA PHE A 25 -5.84 -2.27 -6.12
C PHE A 25 -6.71 -2.16 -4.88
N PHE A 26 -7.12 -3.29 -4.28
CA PHE A 26 -7.87 -3.29 -3.02
C PHE A 26 -7.05 -2.71 -1.87
N GLY A 27 -5.74 -2.95 -1.84
CA GLY A 27 -4.82 -2.34 -0.90
C GLY A 27 -4.81 -0.82 -0.96
N VAL A 28 -4.79 -0.26 -2.18
CA VAL A 28 -4.86 1.19 -2.39
C VAL A 28 -6.22 1.75 -1.97
N ILE A 29 -7.33 1.09 -2.31
CA ILE A 29 -8.67 1.52 -1.87
C ILE A 29 -8.76 1.57 -0.34
N LEU A 30 -8.31 0.51 0.33
CA LEU A 30 -8.30 0.44 1.79
C LEU A 30 -7.38 1.52 2.39
N GLY A 31 -6.24 1.77 1.76
CA GLY A 31 -5.29 2.80 2.16
C GLY A 31 -5.84 4.22 2.00
N ILE A 32 -6.60 4.51 0.94
CA ILE A 32 -7.30 5.78 0.76
C ILE A 32 -8.35 5.96 1.86
N PHE A 33 -9.09 4.91 2.20
CA PHE A 33 -10.05 4.96 3.30
C PHE A 33 -9.38 5.32 4.63
N PHE A 34 -8.24 4.69 4.96
CA PHE A 34 -7.44 5.04 6.14
C PHE A 34 -6.87 6.46 6.07
N CYS A 35 -6.46 6.91 4.88
CA CYS A 35 -5.95 8.25 4.67
C CYS A 35 -7.02 9.30 5.01
N ILE A 36 -8.26 9.12 4.54
CA ILE A 36 -9.35 10.05 4.81
C ILE A 36 -9.61 10.15 6.32
N LYS A 37 -9.70 9.02 7.02
CA LYS A 37 -9.93 9.00 8.47
C LYS A 37 -8.79 9.64 9.25
N SER A 38 -7.54 9.32 8.90
CA SER A 38 -6.36 9.90 9.54
C SER A 38 -6.23 11.39 9.25
N SER A 39 -6.55 11.81 8.02
CA SER A 39 -6.52 13.22 7.60
C SER A 39 -7.55 14.05 8.40
N MET A 40 -8.77 13.52 8.62
CA MET A 40 -9.79 14.15 9.46
C MET A 40 -9.35 14.31 10.93
N LEU A 41 -8.68 13.29 11.48
CA LEU A 41 -8.11 13.38 12.84
C LEU A 41 -7.00 14.44 12.91
N LEU A 42 -6.14 14.48 11.88
CA LEU A 42 -5.04 15.44 11.80
C LEU A 42 -5.56 16.88 11.67
N THR A 43 -6.62 17.11 10.88
CA THR A 43 -7.26 18.43 10.76
C THR A 43 -7.85 18.90 12.10
N GLY A 44 -8.48 18.00 12.85
CA GLY A 44 -8.94 18.28 14.22
C GLY A 44 -7.79 18.65 15.18
N TRP A 45 -6.63 18.00 15.07
CA TRP A 45 -5.45 18.30 15.89
C TRP A 45 -4.78 19.63 15.55
N PHE A 46 -4.74 19.98 14.26
CA PHE A 46 -4.17 21.25 13.79
C PHE A 46 -5.17 22.42 13.86
N GLY A 47 -6.43 22.18 14.26
CA GLY A 47 -7.47 23.21 14.32
C GLY A 47 -7.82 23.81 12.95
N VAL A 48 -7.53 23.08 11.87
CA VAL A 48 -7.76 23.55 10.50
C VAL A 48 -9.20 23.22 10.10
N ASP A 49 -10.00 24.26 9.83
CA ASP A 49 -11.34 24.09 9.30
C ASP A 49 -11.28 23.68 7.82
N LEU A 50 -11.76 22.47 7.54
CA LEU A 50 -11.81 21.88 6.19
C LEU A 50 -12.73 22.65 5.22
N ASN A 51 -13.56 23.56 5.73
CA ASN A 51 -14.46 24.39 4.92
C ASN A 51 -13.83 25.73 4.51
N LEU A 52 -12.68 26.09 5.07
CA LEU A 52 -12.00 27.32 4.69
C LEU A 52 -11.09 27.07 3.46
N PRO A 53 -11.16 27.93 2.43
CA PRO A 53 -10.26 27.85 1.29
C PRO A 53 -8.81 28.03 1.77
N LEU A 54 -7.87 27.29 1.16
CA LEU A 54 -6.44 27.34 1.49
C LEU A 54 -5.85 28.76 1.51
N SER A 55 -6.44 29.70 0.75
CA SER A 55 -6.04 31.11 0.70
C SER A 55 -6.40 31.92 1.96
N GLN A 56 -7.22 31.36 2.86
CA GLN A 56 -7.66 31.98 4.11
C GLN A 56 -7.07 31.29 5.35
N LEU A 57 -6.15 30.34 5.19
CA LEU A 57 -5.35 29.87 6.32
C LEU A 57 -4.43 31.02 6.76
N ASP A 58 -4.82 31.69 7.84
CA ASP A 58 -4.11 32.82 8.46
C ASP A 58 -2.88 32.35 9.27
N GLY A 59 -2.13 31.42 8.68
CA GLY A 59 -0.91 30.85 9.23
C GLY A 59 0.31 31.47 8.56
N SER A 60 1.40 31.64 9.31
CA SER A 60 2.71 31.91 8.70
C SER A 60 2.95 30.90 7.57
N GLU A 61 3.57 31.31 6.46
CA GLU A 61 3.79 30.44 5.28
C GLU A 61 4.33 29.05 5.68
N TYR A 62 5.16 28.99 6.72
CA TYR A 62 5.67 27.77 7.35
C TYR A 62 4.59 26.80 7.85
N GLY A 63 3.49 27.27 8.45
CA GLY A 63 2.39 26.43 8.95
C GLY A 63 1.62 25.75 7.83
N VAL A 64 1.43 26.43 6.69
CA VAL A 64 0.76 25.86 5.51
C VAL A 64 1.62 24.76 4.88
N TYR A 65 2.93 24.98 4.75
CA TYR A 65 3.85 23.96 4.23
C TYR A 65 3.96 22.74 5.16
N GLN A 66 3.98 22.94 6.48
CA GLN A 66 3.97 21.83 7.44
C GLN A 66 2.68 21.01 7.35
N PHE A 67 1.53 21.69 7.23
CA PHE A 67 0.25 21.01 7.07
C PHE A 67 0.21 20.20 5.76
N LEU A 68 0.55 20.78 4.61
CA LEU A 68 0.62 20.03 3.34
C LEU A 68 1.60 18.86 3.41
N GLY A 69 2.78 19.08 3.98
CA GLY A 69 3.80 18.03 4.16
C GLY A 69 3.27 16.87 5.00
N SER A 70 2.54 17.17 6.08
CA SER A 70 1.93 16.16 6.94
C SER A 70 0.84 15.35 6.21
N GLN A 71 0.03 15.99 5.36
CA GLN A 71 -1.01 15.30 4.58
C GLN A 71 -0.41 14.36 3.53
N ILE A 72 0.67 14.77 2.85
CA ILE A 72 1.39 13.91 1.91
C ILE A 72 1.97 12.69 2.63
N LEU A 73 2.56 12.91 3.82
CA LEU A 73 3.11 11.83 4.63
C LEU A 73 2.01 10.85 5.08
N VAL A 74 0.87 11.36 5.55
CA VAL A 74 -0.31 10.55 5.91
C VAL A 74 -0.80 9.73 4.72
N LEU A 75 -0.84 10.31 3.52
CA LEU A 75 -1.22 9.60 2.30
C LEU A 75 -0.29 8.43 2.01
N VAL A 76 1.03 8.66 2.00
CA VAL A 76 2.02 7.62 1.70
C VAL A 76 1.95 6.48 2.73
N LEU A 77 1.89 6.83 4.02
CA LEU A 77 1.80 5.82 5.08
C LEU A 77 0.49 5.04 5.04
N SER A 78 -0.63 5.71 4.78
CA SER A 78 -1.95 5.05 4.74
C SER A 78 -2.07 4.11 3.55
N VAL A 79 -1.57 4.51 2.37
CA VAL A 79 -1.53 3.63 1.18
C VAL A 79 -0.64 2.42 1.44
N TYR A 80 0.55 2.63 2.03
CA TYR A 80 1.43 1.52 2.39
C TYR A 80 0.76 0.56 3.38
N ALA A 81 0.16 1.08 4.45
CA ALA A 81 -0.56 0.28 5.45
C ALA A 81 -1.73 -0.50 4.83
N GLY A 82 -2.50 0.13 3.95
CA GLY A 82 -3.60 -0.52 3.23
C GLY A 82 -3.12 -1.68 2.36
N VAL A 83 -2.06 -1.47 1.58
CA VAL A 83 -1.45 -2.52 0.75
C VAL A 83 -0.90 -3.67 1.61
N VAL A 84 -0.20 -3.37 2.70
CA VAL A 84 0.32 -4.39 3.62
C VAL A 84 -0.81 -5.18 4.28
N CYS A 85 -1.91 -4.53 4.67
CA CYS A 85 -3.07 -5.19 5.28
C CYS A 85 -3.70 -6.19 4.30
N VAL A 86 -4.02 -5.76 3.08
CA VAL A 86 -4.64 -6.62 2.07
C VAL A 86 -3.69 -7.74 1.63
N ALA A 87 -2.39 -7.45 1.48
CA ALA A 87 -1.39 -8.47 1.21
C ALA A 87 -1.29 -9.51 2.34
N SER A 88 -1.44 -9.09 3.61
CA SER A 88 -1.40 -9.98 4.77
C SER A 88 -2.59 -10.92 4.82
N VAL A 89 -3.79 -10.41 4.59
CA VAL A 89 -5.01 -11.23 4.48
C VAL A 89 -4.86 -12.23 3.32
N PHE A 90 -4.38 -11.78 2.17
CA PHE A 90 -4.16 -12.65 1.01
C PHE A 90 -3.13 -13.77 1.30
N SER A 91 -2.01 -13.42 1.92
CA SER A 91 -0.99 -14.39 2.31
C SER A 91 -1.50 -15.42 3.33
N LEU A 92 -2.33 -14.99 4.28
CA LEU A 92 -2.99 -15.88 5.24
C LEU A 92 -3.93 -16.86 4.53
N VAL A 93 -4.77 -16.38 3.61
CA VAL A 93 -5.67 -17.23 2.82
C VAL A 93 -4.86 -18.24 2.00
N MET A 94 -3.77 -17.82 1.37
CA MET A 94 -2.90 -18.72 0.60
C MET A 94 -2.17 -19.75 1.48
N CYS A 95 -1.84 -19.39 2.74
CA CYS A 95 -1.29 -20.34 3.71
C CYS A 95 -2.33 -21.37 4.14
N LEU A 96 -3.58 -20.96 4.39
CA LEU A 96 -4.70 -21.86 4.73
C LEU A 96 -5.05 -22.83 3.61
N LEU A 97 -4.92 -22.39 2.36
CA LEU A 97 -5.10 -23.23 1.17
C LEU A 97 -3.91 -24.17 0.90
N GLY A 98 -2.91 -24.21 1.78
CA GLY A 98 -1.71 -25.03 1.64
C GLY A 98 -0.81 -24.62 0.46
N LYS A 99 -1.04 -23.45 -0.13
CA LYS A 99 -0.27 -22.99 -1.29
C LYS A 99 1.02 -22.31 -0.90
N PHE A 100 1.06 -21.65 0.26
CA PHE A 100 2.24 -20.96 0.80
C PHE A 100 2.69 -21.60 2.11
N SER A 101 4.00 -21.67 2.32
CA SER A 101 4.55 -21.83 3.66
C SER A 101 4.47 -20.50 4.44
N LEU A 102 4.43 -20.57 5.78
CA LEU A 102 4.39 -19.39 6.67
C LEU A 102 5.55 -18.41 6.38
N ARG A 103 6.71 -18.94 5.99
CA ARG A 103 7.89 -18.15 5.62
C ARG A 103 7.74 -17.43 4.28
N GLU A 104 7.07 -18.06 3.31
CA GLU A 104 6.74 -17.44 2.02
C GLU A 104 5.63 -16.40 2.17
N ALA A 105 4.66 -16.63 3.04
CA ALA A 105 3.60 -15.67 3.37
C ALA A 105 4.18 -14.34 3.89
N ILE A 106 5.12 -14.39 4.84
CA ILE A 106 5.83 -13.22 5.39
C ILE A 106 6.73 -12.56 4.33
N SER A 107 7.38 -13.38 3.50
CA SER A 107 8.25 -12.87 2.43
C SER A 107 7.47 -12.16 1.34
N TYR A 108 6.26 -12.61 1.04
CA TYR A 108 5.36 -11.99 0.08
C TYR A 108 4.80 -10.66 0.61
N THR A 109 4.35 -10.62 1.86
CA THR A 109 3.77 -9.41 2.46
C THR A 109 4.77 -8.29 2.65
N LEU A 110 5.94 -8.58 3.22
CA LEU A 110 6.92 -7.56 3.60
C LEU A 110 7.94 -7.25 2.50
N PHE A 111 8.30 -8.25 1.69
CA PHE A 111 9.37 -8.12 0.71
C PHE A 111 8.92 -8.28 -0.74
N SER A 112 7.62 -8.46 -0.98
CA SER A 112 7.04 -8.74 -2.31
C SER A 112 7.79 -9.87 -3.04
N LYS A 113 8.30 -10.85 -2.29
CA LYS A 113 8.95 -12.04 -2.84
C LYS A 113 7.88 -13.07 -3.13
N PHE A 114 7.68 -13.35 -4.41
CA PHE A 114 6.75 -14.37 -4.86
C PHE A 114 7.26 -15.78 -4.50
N PRO A 115 6.36 -16.71 -4.14
CA PRO A 115 6.72 -18.11 -3.89
C PRO A 115 7.30 -18.75 -5.15
N LYS A 116 8.22 -19.68 -4.97
CA LYS A 116 8.87 -20.39 -6.10
C LYS A 116 7.86 -21.14 -6.95
N ALA A 117 6.79 -21.66 -6.34
CA ALA A 117 5.71 -22.38 -7.03
C ALA A 117 4.96 -21.53 -8.07
N TRP A 118 5.02 -20.19 -7.99
CA TRP A 118 4.37 -19.30 -8.95
C TRP A 118 5.34 -18.77 -10.01
N MET A 119 6.64 -18.89 -9.78
CA MET A 119 7.64 -18.53 -10.77
C MET A 119 7.65 -19.61 -11.85
N ASN A 120 7.46 -19.19 -13.10
CA ASN A 120 7.42 -20.11 -14.23
C ASN A 120 8.77 -20.85 -14.32
N PRO A 121 8.81 -22.20 -14.26
CA PRO A 121 10.06 -22.95 -14.31
C PRO A 121 10.84 -22.76 -15.62
N TYR A 122 10.19 -22.24 -16.67
CA TYR A 122 10.79 -21.99 -17.98
C TYR A 122 11.41 -20.59 -18.18
N SER A 123 11.51 -19.76 -17.13
CA SER A 123 12.04 -18.38 -17.24
C SER A 123 13.58 -18.27 -17.25
N ASN A 124 14.30 -19.39 -17.23
CA ASN A 124 15.78 -19.44 -17.36
C ASN A 124 16.22 -20.16 -18.66
N LEU A 125 15.42 -20.08 -19.71
CA LEU A 125 15.81 -20.32 -21.11
C LEU A 125 15.55 -19.02 -21.88
#